data_AF-A0AA37TBJ1-F1
#
_entry.id   AF-A0AA37TBJ1-F1
#
_cell.length_a   1.000
_cell.length_b   1.000
_cell.length_c   1.000
_cell.angle_alpha   90.00
_cell.angle_beta   90.00
_cell.angle_gamma   90.00
#
_symmetry.space_group_name_H-M   'P 1'
#
loop_
_entity.id
_entity.type
_entity.pdbx_description
1 polymer ?
#
loop_
_entity_poly.entity_id
_entity_poly.type
_entity_poly.pdbx_seq_one_letter_code
_entity_poly.pdbx_strand_id
1 'polypeptide(L)'
;MNRSTVGRWEAKGWIVLTVDGLVNVEASERLLGGRAETYRGGKAKGPSAQKDRPSFTPDLGNSSAQDPLALAQAGLAEVIRAIGPYAARMAVEFGAPLQVAYGLDQAVAVEADGIAARFLARNGHPDTASGYGALESLGLDFAEADWAALAKAAGARLDLDALDAWFTGTAYWRSPAEASA
;
A
#
# COMPACT_ATOMS: atom_id res chain seq x y z
N MET A 1 16.78 -8.86 15.98
CA MET A 1 16.22 -8.67 14.62
C MET A 1 15.97 -10.05 14.03
N ASN A 2 14.74 -10.35 13.59
CA ASN A 2 14.36 -11.70 13.14
C ASN A 2 14.72 -11.91 11.66
N ARG A 3 15.17 -13.12 11.26
CA ARG A 3 15.47 -13.51 9.87
C ARG A 3 14.31 -13.23 8.91
N SER A 4 13.07 -13.38 9.38
CA SER A 4 11.87 -13.06 8.57
C SER A 4 11.74 -11.56 8.25
N THR A 5 12.20 -10.69 9.16
CA THR A 5 12.26 -9.24 8.91
C THR A 5 13.37 -8.90 7.92
N VAL A 6 14.52 -9.56 8.01
CA VAL A 6 15.64 -9.40 7.07
C VAL A 6 15.25 -9.83 5.67
N GLY A 7 14.60 -11.00 5.52
CA GLY A 7 14.13 -11.49 4.22
C GLY A 7 13.06 -10.59 3.58
N ARG A 8 12.18 -9.97 4.39
CA ARG A 8 11.23 -8.97 3.88
C ARG A 8 11.92 -7.71 3.39
N TRP A 9 13.00 -7.28 4.04
CA TRP A 9 13.75 -6.08 3.62
C TRP A 9 14.57 -6.35 2.36
N GLU A 10 15.13 -7.54 2.21
CA GLU A 10 15.80 -7.98 0.99
C GLU A 10 14.81 -8.07 -0.18
N ALA A 11 13.65 -8.71 0.03
CA ALA A 11 12.61 -8.84 -1.01
C ALA A 11 12.05 -7.49 -1.47
N LYS A 12 12.06 -6.47 -0.59
CA LYS A 12 11.69 -5.09 -0.91
C LYS A 12 12.84 -4.25 -1.50
N GLY A 13 14.03 -4.83 -1.69
CA GLY A 13 15.21 -4.14 -2.20
C GLY A 13 15.74 -3.05 -1.26
N TRP A 14 15.49 -3.16 0.05
CA TRP A 14 15.91 -2.17 1.04
C TRP A 14 17.31 -2.46 1.61
N ILE A 15 17.73 -3.71 1.53
CA ILE A 15 19.07 -4.18 1.92
C ILE A 15 19.56 -5.17 0.87
N VAL A 16 20.88 -5.23 0.69
CA VAL A 16 21.54 -6.23 -0.16
C VAL A 16 22.25 -7.20 0.76
N LEU A 17 22.00 -8.50 0.60
CA LEU A 17 22.76 -9.53 1.30
C LEU A 17 23.98 -9.97 0.48
N THR A 18 25.07 -10.31 1.17
CA THR A 18 26.20 -11.02 0.57
C THR A 18 25.86 -12.50 0.37
N VAL A 19 26.66 -13.20 -0.42
CA VAL A 19 26.50 -14.64 -0.70
C VAL A 19 26.51 -15.49 0.59
N ASP A 20 27.13 -14.98 1.65
CA ASP A 20 27.21 -15.62 2.97
C ASP A 20 26.05 -15.26 3.91
N GLY A 21 25.03 -14.52 3.42
CA GLY A 21 23.84 -14.15 4.18
C GLY A 21 24.03 -13.01 5.18
N LEU A 22 25.12 -12.24 5.06
CA LEU A 22 25.37 -11.03 5.84
C LEU A 22 24.88 -9.79 5.07
N VAL A 23 24.52 -8.71 5.77
CA VAL A 23 24.12 -7.46 5.10
C VAL A 23 25.35 -6.77 4.50
N ASN A 24 25.32 -6.53 3.20
CA ASN A 24 26.31 -5.70 2.50
C ASN A 24 25.99 -4.23 2.76
N VAL A 25 26.67 -3.65 3.76
CA VAL A 25 26.40 -2.29 4.24
C VAL A 25 26.66 -1.25 3.15
N GLU A 26 27.77 -1.33 2.40
CA GLU A 26 28.08 -0.36 1.34
C GLU A 26 27.10 -0.40 0.17
N ALA A 27 26.69 -1.60 -0.26
CA ALA A 27 25.68 -1.75 -1.31
C ALA A 27 24.29 -1.28 -0.86
N SER A 28 23.95 -1.52 0.42
CA SER A 28 22.70 -1.05 1.02
C SER A 28 22.70 0.47 1.25
N GLU A 29 23.85 1.07 1.57
CA GLU A 29 23.99 2.52 1.71
C GLU A 29 23.89 3.27 0.39
N ARG A 30 24.38 2.69 -0.72
CA ARG A 30 24.13 3.26 -2.06
C ARG A 30 22.64 3.31 -2.41
N LEU A 31 21.85 2.33 -1.97
CA LEU A 31 20.38 2.35 -2.13
C LEU A 31 19.71 3.42 -1.26
N LEU A 32 20.32 3.79 -0.13
CA LEU A 32 19.86 4.89 0.73
C LEU A 32 20.28 6.27 0.19
N GLY A 33 21.38 6.35 -0.57
CA GLY A 33 21.87 7.59 -1.18
C GLY A 33 20.91 8.20 -2.23
N GLY A 34 20.03 7.40 -2.83
CA GLY A 34 19.01 7.84 -3.78
C GLY A 34 17.64 8.19 -3.16
N ARG A 35 17.49 8.11 -1.84
CA ARG A 35 16.21 8.37 -1.15
C ARG A 35 16.16 9.79 -0.57
N ALA A 36 14.95 10.34 -0.46
CA ALA A 36 14.71 11.63 0.19
C ALA A 36 15.30 11.66 1.63
N GLU A 37 15.88 12.80 2.02
CA GLU A 37 16.72 12.98 3.22
C GLU A 37 16.11 12.53 4.55
N THR A 38 14.79 12.39 4.63
CA THR A 38 14.05 11.98 5.85
C THR A 38 14.35 10.57 6.33
N TYR A 39 14.97 9.71 5.51
CA TYR A 39 15.33 8.34 5.89
C TYR A 39 16.83 8.11 6.16
N ARG A 40 17.65 9.17 6.23
CA ARG A 40 19.02 9.08 6.77
C ARG A 40 18.96 9.10 8.30
N GLY A 41 18.86 7.90 8.89
CA GLY A 41 18.63 7.66 10.31
C GLY A 41 19.25 8.69 11.27
N GLY A 42 18.40 9.29 12.11
CA GLY A 42 18.82 10.23 13.15
C GLY A 42 17.76 10.44 14.22
N LYS A 43 17.93 9.71 15.34
CA LYS A 43 17.30 9.85 16.66
C LYS A 43 15.88 9.30 16.83
N ALA A 44 15.81 8.14 17.48
CA ALA A 44 14.63 7.70 18.20
C ALA A 44 14.16 8.79 19.18
N LYS A 45 12.89 9.16 19.11
CA LYS A 45 12.15 9.85 20.18
C LYS A 45 10.95 8.98 20.55
N GLY A 46 10.77 8.77 21.86
CA GLY A 46 9.67 8.02 22.46
C GLY A 46 8.29 8.61 22.15
N PRO A 47 7.21 8.04 22.74
CA PRO A 47 5.86 8.08 22.19
C PRO A 47 5.38 9.53 22.07
N SER A 48 5.50 10.08 20.88
CA SER A 48 4.98 11.40 20.55
C SER A 48 3.51 11.25 20.23
N ALA A 49 2.70 11.96 21.01
CA ALA A 49 1.29 12.19 20.81
C ALA A 49 0.94 12.32 19.32
N GLN A 50 -0.18 11.69 18.97
CA GLN A 50 -0.93 11.77 17.73
C GLN A 50 -0.74 13.16 17.10
N LYS A 51 0.25 13.28 16.21
CA LYS A 51 0.42 14.48 15.39
C LYS A 51 -0.80 14.54 14.50
N ASP A 52 -1.46 15.69 14.52
CA ASP A 52 -2.55 16.03 13.61
C ASP A 52 -2.21 15.51 12.21
N ARG A 53 -3.08 14.63 11.71
CA ARG A 53 -2.97 14.05 10.37
C ARG A 53 -2.86 15.24 9.40
N PRO A 54 -1.82 15.31 8.54
CA PRO A 54 -1.84 16.27 7.47
C PRO A 54 -3.07 15.97 6.61
N SER A 55 -4.07 16.85 6.66
CA SER A 55 -5.12 16.85 5.65
C SER A 55 -4.43 17.16 4.33
N PHE A 56 -4.36 16.18 3.45
CA PHE A 56 -4.03 16.44 2.06
C PHE A 56 -5.20 17.22 1.48
N THR A 57 -5.13 18.54 1.57
CA THR A 57 -5.92 19.43 0.73
C THR A 57 -5.05 19.61 -0.51
N PRO A 58 -5.40 19.02 -1.67
CA PRO A 58 -4.68 19.37 -2.88
C PRO A 58 -4.80 20.89 -3.04
N ASP A 59 -3.67 21.57 -3.05
CA ASP A 59 -3.63 22.96 -3.49
C ASP A 59 -3.95 22.93 -4.98
N LEU A 60 -5.25 22.97 -5.30
CA LEU A 60 -5.79 23.14 -6.65
C LEU A 60 -5.56 24.57 -7.15
N GLY A 61 -4.50 25.23 -6.66
CA GLY A 61 -4.17 26.63 -6.87
C GLY A 61 -4.51 27.05 -8.29
N ASN A 62 -5.31 28.13 -8.37
CA ASN A 62 -5.75 28.76 -9.61
C ASN A 62 -4.56 28.97 -10.56
N SER A 63 -4.27 27.98 -11.39
CA SER A 63 -3.25 28.02 -12.43
C SER A 63 -3.89 27.53 -13.71
N SER A 64 -3.93 28.43 -14.67
CA SER A 64 -4.33 28.18 -16.04
C SER A 64 -3.54 27.00 -16.62
N ALA A 65 -4.29 25.96 -17.01
CA ALA A 65 -3.84 24.67 -17.54
C ALA A 65 -3.11 23.77 -16.52
N GLN A 66 -3.84 23.26 -15.51
CA GLN A 66 -3.43 22.03 -14.84
C GLN A 66 -3.31 20.91 -15.88
N ASP A 67 -2.14 20.29 -15.97
CA ASP A 67 -1.90 19.14 -16.83
C ASP A 67 -2.98 18.07 -16.54
N PRO A 68 -3.82 17.70 -17.53
CA PRO A 68 -4.88 16.71 -17.33
C PRO A 68 -4.35 15.38 -16.78
N LEU A 69 -3.11 15.01 -17.12
CA LEU A 69 -2.50 13.79 -16.61
C LEU A 69 -2.12 13.91 -15.14
N ALA A 70 -1.60 15.06 -14.70
CA ALA A 70 -1.32 15.33 -13.29
C ALA A 70 -2.60 15.32 -12.44
N LEU A 71 -3.71 15.86 -12.96
CA LEU A 71 -5.02 15.78 -12.30
C LEU A 71 -5.53 14.34 -12.21
N ALA A 72 -5.39 13.56 -13.29
CA ALA A 72 -5.77 12.16 -13.29
C ALA A 72 -4.94 11.35 -12.28
N GLN A 73 -3.64 11.61 -12.17
CA GLN A 73 -2.77 10.98 -11.18
C GLN A 73 -3.21 11.28 -9.75
N ALA A 74 -3.46 12.56 -9.44
CA ALA A 74 -3.93 12.96 -8.10
C ALA A 74 -5.28 12.32 -7.75
N GLY A 75 -6.23 12.33 -8.68
CA GLY A 75 -7.54 11.70 -8.49
C GLY A 75 -7.46 10.18 -8.34
N LEU A 76 -6.65 9.51 -9.15
CA LEU A 76 -6.42 8.06 -9.04
C LEU A 76 -5.80 7.72 -7.69
N ALA A 77 -4.79 8.46 -7.25
CA ALA A 77 -4.16 8.24 -5.95
C ALA A 77 -5.16 8.37 -4.79
N GLU A 78 -6.04 9.37 -4.82
CA GLU A 78 -7.07 9.54 -3.80
C GLU A 78 -8.06 8.37 -3.79
N VAL A 79 -8.52 7.94 -4.97
CA VAL A 79 -9.45 6.81 -5.11
C VAL A 79 -8.83 5.52 -4.59
N ILE A 80 -7.62 5.15 -5.05
CA ILE A 80 -6.97 3.88 -4.67
C ILE A 80 -6.74 3.84 -3.15
N ARG A 81 -6.35 4.97 -2.56
CA ARG A 81 -6.13 5.07 -1.11
C ARG A 81 -7.43 4.91 -0.32
N ALA A 82 -8.53 5.48 -0.79
CA ALA A 82 -9.77 5.51 -0.02
C ALA A 82 -10.64 4.25 -0.21
N ILE A 83 -10.52 3.57 -1.35
CA ILE A 83 -11.53 2.59 -1.77
C ILE A 83 -11.53 1.31 -0.91
N GLY A 84 -10.36 0.81 -0.48
CA GLY A 84 -10.24 -0.34 0.40
C GLY A 84 -10.94 -0.10 1.75
N PRO A 85 -10.53 0.94 2.52
CA PRO A 85 -11.16 1.26 3.80
C PRO A 85 -12.65 1.55 3.68
N TYR A 86 -13.08 2.18 2.59
CA TYR A 86 -14.49 2.39 2.30
C TYR A 86 -15.23 1.05 2.13
N ALA A 87 -14.70 0.12 1.32
CA ALA A 87 -15.30 -1.19 1.11
C ALA A 87 -15.39 -2.00 2.42
N ALA A 88 -14.35 -1.97 3.25
CA ALA A 88 -14.34 -2.62 4.56
C ALA A 88 -15.43 -2.09 5.49
N ARG A 89 -15.56 -0.76 5.56
CA ARG A 89 -16.59 -0.09 6.36
C ARG A 89 -17.98 -0.47 5.89
N MET A 90 -18.24 -0.41 4.57
CA MET A 90 -19.53 -0.79 4.02
C MET A 90 -19.87 -2.25 4.33
N ALA A 91 -18.89 -3.16 4.22
CA ALA A 91 -19.09 -4.57 4.54
C ALA A 91 -19.56 -4.77 5.99
N VAL A 92 -18.89 -4.13 6.95
CA VAL A 92 -19.29 -4.18 8.37
C VAL A 92 -20.66 -3.54 8.60
N GLU A 93 -20.96 -2.40 7.95
CA GLU A 93 -22.26 -1.73 8.05
C GLU A 93 -23.42 -2.62 7.54
N PHE A 94 -23.17 -3.47 6.55
CA PHE A 94 -24.12 -4.46 6.06
C PHE A 94 -24.11 -5.79 6.85
N GLY A 95 -23.36 -5.86 7.96
CA GLY A 95 -23.32 -7.02 8.84
C GLY A 95 -22.39 -8.15 8.40
N ALA A 96 -21.48 -7.90 7.46
CA ALA A 96 -20.47 -8.87 7.07
C ALA A 96 -19.47 -9.11 8.23
N PRO A 97 -18.93 -10.34 8.36
CA PRO A 97 -17.89 -10.61 9.34
C PRO A 97 -16.59 -9.88 9.00
N LEU A 98 -15.77 -9.63 10.02
CA LEU A 98 -14.51 -8.88 9.89
C LEU A 98 -13.54 -9.48 8.86
N GLN A 99 -13.55 -10.80 8.68
CA GLN A 99 -12.81 -11.50 7.61
C GLN A 99 -13.22 -11.03 6.22
N VAL A 100 -14.53 -10.98 5.94
CA VAL A 100 -15.02 -10.52 4.63
C VAL A 100 -14.70 -9.05 4.40
N ALA A 101 -14.83 -8.21 5.44
CA ALA A 101 -14.44 -6.79 5.37
C ALA A 101 -12.94 -6.64 5.06
N TYR A 102 -12.09 -7.45 5.69
CA TYR A 102 -10.65 -7.49 5.43
C TYR A 102 -10.33 -7.93 4.00
N GLY A 103 -10.96 -9.00 3.53
CA GLY A 103 -10.77 -9.45 2.14
C GLY A 103 -11.19 -8.41 1.11
N LEU A 104 -12.28 -7.67 1.38
CA LEU A 104 -12.76 -6.60 0.50
C LEU A 104 -11.84 -5.39 0.47
N ASP A 105 -11.29 -4.98 1.62
CA ASP A 105 -10.27 -3.91 1.69
C ASP A 105 -9.10 -4.22 0.76
N GLN A 106 -8.50 -5.39 0.96
CA GLN A 106 -7.29 -5.79 0.26
C GLN A 106 -7.55 -6.01 -1.24
N ALA A 107 -8.60 -6.75 -1.59
CA ALA A 107 -8.93 -7.03 -2.98
C ALA A 107 -9.25 -5.77 -3.77
N VAL A 108 -10.08 -4.88 -3.22
CA VAL A 108 -10.51 -3.67 -3.93
C VAL A 108 -9.35 -2.68 -4.07
N ALA A 109 -8.50 -2.54 -3.05
CA ALA A 109 -7.31 -1.70 -3.13
C ALA A 109 -6.34 -2.18 -4.22
N VAL A 110 -6.08 -3.50 -4.28
CA VAL A 110 -5.17 -4.11 -5.27
C VAL A 110 -5.72 -3.99 -6.70
N GLU A 111 -7.01 -4.25 -6.91
CA GLU A 111 -7.63 -4.11 -8.23
C GLU A 111 -7.63 -2.65 -8.70
N ALA A 112 -7.94 -1.71 -7.80
CA ALA A 112 -7.90 -0.28 -8.12
C ALA A 112 -6.49 0.18 -8.50
N ASP A 113 -5.48 -0.27 -7.75
CA ASP A 113 -4.07 0.01 -8.05
C ASP A 113 -3.65 -0.58 -9.39
N GLY A 114 -4.07 -1.80 -9.71
CA GLY A 114 -3.79 -2.43 -11.00
C GLY A 114 -4.47 -1.72 -12.18
N ILE A 115 -5.72 -1.27 -12.02
CA ILE A 115 -6.41 -0.45 -13.02
C ILE A 115 -5.67 0.87 -13.24
N ALA A 116 -5.26 1.52 -12.17
CA ALA A 116 -4.52 2.78 -12.23
C ALA A 116 -3.15 2.61 -12.89
N ALA A 117 -2.41 1.56 -12.56
CA ALA A 117 -1.10 1.28 -13.16
C ALA A 117 -1.23 1.08 -14.68
N ARG A 118 -2.24 0.33 -15.13
CA ARG A 118 -2.52 0.15 -16.57
C ARG A 118 -2.92 1.46 -17.25
N PHE A 119 -3.68 2.33 -16.58
CA PHE A 119 -4.02 3.65 -17.10
C PHE A 119 -2.77 4.52 -17.26
N LEU A 120 -1.92 4.59 -16.23
CA LEU A 120 -0.70 5.38 -16.23
C LEU A 120 0.29 4.89 -17.29
N ALA A 121 0.46 3.58 -17.44
CA ALA A 121 1.31 2.98 -18.47
C ALA A 121 0.88 3.39 -19.89
N ARG A 122 -0.44 3.38 -20.17
CA ARG A 122 -1.01 3.79 -21.47
C ARG A 122 -0.83 5.27 -21.76
N ASN A 123 -0.63 6.10 -20.73
CA ASN A 123 -0.42 7.54 -20.84
C ASN A 123 1.05 7.93 -20.65
N GLY A 124 1.99 6.97 -20.75
CA GLY A 124 3.43 7.26 -20.80
C GLY A 124 4.08 7.50 -19.43
N HIS A 125 3.45 7.10 -18.33
CA HIS A 125 4.07 7.20 -17.01
C HIS A 125 5.20 6.17 -16.84
N PRO A 126 6.39 6.58 -16.36
CA PRO A 126 7.47 5.65 -16.06
C PRO A 126 7.07 4.66 -14.95
N ASP A 127 7.69 3.49 -14.92
CA ASP A 127 7.61 2.52 -13.80
C ASP A 127 6.27 1.78 -13.55
N THR A 128 5.33 1.74 -14.51
CA THR A 128 4.04 1.02 -14.37
C THR A 128 3.87 -0.21 -15.29
N ALA A 129 4.96 -0.68 -15.91
CA ALA A 129 4.94 -1.75 -16.90
C ALA A 129 4.50 -3.13 -16.37
N SER A 130 4.57 -3.35 -15.05
CA SER A 130 4.11 -4.59 -14.38
C SER A 130 2.59 -4.67 -14.22
N GLY A 131 1.86 -3.59 -14.48
CA GLY A 131 0.40 -3.53 -14.33
C GLY A 131 -0.11 -3.42 -12.88
N TYR A 132 0.79 -3.16 -11.92
CA TYR A 132 0.54 -2.87 -10.50
C TYR A 132 1.58 -1.86 -9.99
N GLY A 133 1.38 -1.30 -8.80
CA GLY A 133 2.30 -0.37 -8.14
C GLY A 133 2.07 1.10 -8.52
N ALA A 134 0.84 1.49 -8.85
CA ALA A 134 0.54 2.87 -9.22
C ALA A 134 0.83 3.83 -8.05
N LEU A 135 0.35 3.50 -6.84
CA LEU A 135 0.63 4.32 -5.67
C LEU A 135 2.13 4.41 -5.36
N GLU A 136 2.86 3.29 -5.46
CA GLU A 136 4.31 3.27 -5.24
C GLU A 136 5.04 4.16 -6.27
N SER A 137 4.65 4.09 -7.54
CA SER A 137 5.21 4.93 -8.61
C SER A 137 4.95 6.43 -8.39
N LEU A 138 3.89 6.77 -7.65
CA LEU A 138 3.54 8.13 -7.25
C LEU A 138 4.15 8.53 -5.90
N GLY A 139 4.92 7.65 -5.25
CA GLY A 139 5.53 7.89 -3.93
C GLY A 139 4.52 7.90 -2.78
N LEU A 140 3.42 7.15 -2.91
CA LEU A 140 2.32 7.09 -1.96
C LEU A 140 2.08 5.66 -1.45
N ASP A 141 1.56 5.56 -0.23
CA ASP A 141 1.13 4.30 0.36
C ASP A 141 -0.38 4.07 0.22
N PHE A 142 -0.86 2.85 0.45
CA PHE A 142 -2.29 2.60 0.68
C PHE A 142 -2.74 3.24 2.00
N ALA A 143 -4.02 3.62 2.12
CA ALA A 143 -4.55 4.01 3.42
C ALA A 143 -4.96 2.76 4.20
N GLU A 144 -4.60 2.73 5.49
CA GLU A 144 -5.05 1.67 6.39
C GLU A 144 -6.45 1.97 6.93
N ALA A 145 -7.32 0.96 6.90
CA ALA A 145 -8.62 1.04 7.57
C ALA A 145 -8.45 1.10 9.10
N ASP A 146 -9.39 1.75 9.80
CA ASP A 146 -9.45 1.71 11.26
C ASP A 146 -10.01 0.36 11.72
N TRP A 147 -9.16 -0.66 11.69
CA TRP A 147 -9.54 -2.04 12.03
C TRP A 147 -10.04 -2.20 13.45
N ALA A 148 -9.60 -1.35 14.39
CA ALA A 148 -10.08 -1.36 15.76
C ALA A 148 -11.54 -0.88 15.83
N ALA A 149 -11.88 0.20 15.13
CA ALA A 149 -13.25 0.68 15.02
C ALA A 149 -14.15 -0.33 14.31
N LEU A 150 -13.68 -0.94 13.22
CA LEU A 150 -14.42 -1.95 12.47
C LEU A 150 -14.67 -3.22 13.30
N ALA A 151 -13.67 -3.71 14.03
CA ALA A 151 -13.84 -4.86 14.92
C ALA A 151 -14.85 -4.58 16.04
N LYS A 152 -14.78 -3.38 16.63
CA LYS A 152 -15.76 -2.93 17.64
C LYS A 152 -17.17 -2.88 17.06
N ALA A 153 -17.35 -2.31 15.87
CA ALA A 153 -18.65 -2.23 15.20
C ALA A 153 -19.21 -3.62 14.85
N ALA A 154 -18.35 -4.57 14.46
CA ALA A 154 -18.72 -5.95 14.19
C ALA A 154 -18.91 -6.82 15.45
N GLY A 155 -18.65 -6.30 16.65
CA GLY A 155 -18.67 -7.08 17.89
C GLY A 155 -17.63 -8.20 17.93
N ALA A 156 -16.55 -8.08 17.18
CA ALA A 156 -15.52 -9.10 17.00
C ALA A 156 -14.21 -8.73 17.71
N ARG A 157 -13.41 -9.74 18.05
CA ARG A 157 -12.03 -9.52 18.50
C ARG A 157 -11.15 -9.21 17.29
N LEU A 158 -10.33 -8.17 17.38
CA LEU A 158 -9.34 -7.87 16.36
C LEU A 158 -8.13 -8.79 16.49
N ASP A 159 -7.81 -9.49 15.42
CA ASP A 159 -6.59 -10.28 15.24
C ASP A 159 -6.14 -10.14 13.78
N LEU A 160 -5.23 -9.21 13.52
CA LEU A 160 -4.79 -8.89 12.16
C LEU A 160 -4.00 -10.05 11.54
N ASP A 161 -3.22 -10.79 12.32
CA ASP A 161 -2.45 -11.93 11.82
C ASP A 161 -3.39 -13.07 11.38
N ALA A 162 -4.47 -13.32 12.12
CA ALA A 162 -5.48 -14.30 11.72
C ALA A 162 -6.27 -13.86 10.47
N LEU A 163 -6.54 -12.57 10.31
CA LEU A 163 -7.21 -12.03 9.13
C LEU A 163 -6.31 -12.16 7.88
N ASP A 164 -5.03 -11.80 8.00
CA ASP A 164 -4.04 -11.93 6.93
C ASP A 164 -3.84 -13.40 6.54
N ALA A 165 -3.67 -14.30 7.51
CA ALA A 165 -3.56 -15.74 7.27
C ALA A 165 -4.79 -16.32 6.59
N TRP A 166 -5.99 -15.90 6.98
CA TRP A 166 -7.23 -16.30 6.32
C TRP A 166 -7.26 -15.80 4.87
N PHE A 167 -6.95 -14.53 4.63
CA PHE A 167 -7.06 -13.92 3.31
C PHE A 167 -6.03 -14.48 2.31
N THR A 168 -4.77 -14.61 2.74
CA THR A 168 -3.70 -15.24 1.95
C THR A 168 -3.95 -16.72 1.67
N GLY A 169 -4.72 -17.40 2.53
CA GLY A 169 -5.20 -18.76 2.30
C GLY A 169 -6.33 -18.89 1.25
N THR A 170 -6.96 -17.78 0.84
CA THR A 170 -8.03 -17.81 -0.17
C THR A 170 -7.50 -18.03 -1.58
N ALA A 171 -8.38 -18.44 -2.50
CA ALA A 171 -8.04 -18.57 -3.91
C ALA A 171 -7.89 -17.22 -4.64
N TYR A 172 -8.18 -16.09 -3.99
CA TYR A 172 -8.15 -14.75 -4.61
C TYR A 172 -6.79 -14.45 -5.26
N TRP A 173 -5.71 -14.85 -4.61
CA TRP A 173 -4.33 -14.63 -5.09
C TRP A 173 -3.83 -15.69 -6.08
N ARG A 174 -4.61 -16.73 -6.36
CA ARG A 174 -4.23 -17.73 -7.36
C ARG A 174 -4.54 -17.14 -8.73
N SER A 175 -3.61 -17.26 -9.67
CA SER A 175 -3.87 -16.94 -11.07
C SER A 175 -5.22 -17.54 -11.49
N PRO A 176 -6.06 -16.83 -12.26
CA PRO A 176 -7.30 -17.40 -12.77
C PRO A 176 -6.95 -18.72 -13.45
N ALA A 177 -7.77 -19.75 -13.23
CA ALA A 177 -7.61 -21.01 -13.94
C ALA A 177 -7.51 -20.67 -15.43
N GLU A 178 -6.43 -21.10 -16.10
CA GLU A 178 -6.28 -20.90 -17.54
C GLU A 178 -7.57 -21.40 -18.19
N ALA A 179 -8.24 -20.49 -18.90
CA ALA A 179 -9.43 -20.84 -19.64
C ALA A 179 -9.05 -22.00 -20.56
N SER A 180 -9.67 -23.16 -20.37
CA SER A 180 -9.42 -24.33 -21.19
C SER A 180 -9.68 -23.95 -22.65
N ALA A 181 -8.65 -24.06 -23.48
CA ALA A 181 -8.66 -23.73 -24.91
C ALA A 181 -9.65 -24.59 -25.70
#